data_AF-A0A6J8BYC4-F1
#
_entry.id   AF-A0A6J8BYC4-F1
#
_cell.length_a   1.000
_cell.length_b   1.000
_cell.length_c   1.000
_cell.angle_alpha   90.00
_cell.angle_beta   90.00
_cell.angle_gamma   90.00
#
_symmetry.space_group_name_H-M   'P 1'
#
loop_
_entity.id
_entity.type
_entity.pdbx_description
1 polymer ?
#
loop_
_entity_poly.entity_id
_entity_poly.type
_entity_poly.pdbx_seq_one_letter_code
_entity_poly.pdbx_strand_id
1 'polypeptide(L)'
;MNNLKKFYSHLHAALSTQHLGSCPKGKDGMLNVHLVPHTHDDVGWLKTVDQYFYGDKNNIQRAGVQYILDSVVQELLQDPSKRFIYVEVAFFARWLNEQHDVMRHAVKGLVNSGRLEFILGGWCMNDEASTHYNAIIDQHALGFEFLRQNFGECGRPRVAWQIDPFGHSREQASLFAQMGFDGLFFGRADYKDIDQRKKAKTMEMMWNGSPKNLGSKADLFSGVLFNG
;
A
#
# COMPACT_ATOMS: atom_id res chain seq x y z
N MET A 1 -24.13 7.89 -2.45
CA MET A 1 -23.67 9.13 -1.77
C MET A 1 -23.64 9.04 -0.24
N ASN A 2 -24.66 8.46 0.44
CA ASN A 2 -24.65 8.36 1.91
C ASN A 2 -23.54 7.47 2.49
N ASN A 3 -23.19 6.35 1.83
CA ASN A 3 -22.14 5.45 2.33
C ASN A 3 -20.72 6.02 2.18
N LEU A 4 -20.43 6.76 1.10
CA LEU A 4 -19.13 7.43 0.94
C LEU A 4 -18.94 8.53 2.00
N LYS A 5 -19.96 9.37 2.25
CA LYS A 5 -19.90 10.37 3.32
C LYS A 5 -19.71 9.73 4.70
N LYS A 6 -20.37 8.59 4.95
CA LYS A 6 -20.20 7.81 6.18
C LYS A 6 -18.78 7.22 6.29
N PHE A 7 -18.21 6.74 5.20
CA PHE A 7 -16.81 6.29 5.14
C PHE A 7 -15.84 7.43 5.48
N TYR A 8 -15.94 8.59 4.83
CA TYR A 8 -15.11 9.76 5.15
C TYR A 8 -15.25 10.20 6.62
N SER A 9 -16.44 10.09 7.23
CA SER A 9 -16.63 10.35 8.66
C SER A 9 -16.03 9.27 9.58
N HIS A 10 -16.00 8.00 9.14
CA HIS A 10 -15.39 6.91 9.90
C HIS A 10 -13.87 6.87 9.74
N LEU A 11 -13.31 7.31 8.62
CA LEU A 11 -11.87 7.44 8.42
C LEU A 11 -11.27 8.40 9.47
N HIS A 12 -11.98 9.49 9.78
CA HIS A 12 -11.60 10.40 10.87
C HIS A 12 -11.65 9.76 12.27
N ALA A 13 -12.47 8.72 12.47
CA ALA A 13 -12.70 8.10 13.77
C ALA A 13 -11.88 6.80 14.00
N ALA A 14 -11.48 6.10 12.93
CA ALA A 14 -10.77 4.82 12.97
C ALA A 14 -9.25 4.95 12.99
N LEU A 15 -8.72 6.14 12.72
CA LEU A 15 -7.30 6.42 12.88
C LEU A 15 -6.95 6.45 14.38
N SER A 16 -5.94 5.67 14.76
CA SER A 16 -5.28 5.80 16.07
C SER A 16 -4.94 7.28 16.32
N THR A 17 -5.20 7.78 17.53
CA THR A 17 -4.92 9.16 17.93
C THR A 17 -3.45 9.55 17.72
N GLN A 18 -2.53 8.59 17.64
CA GLN A 18 -1.12 8.82 17.30
C GLN A 18 -0.89 9.10 15.80
N HIS A 19 -1.65 8.50 14.89
CA HIS A 19 -1.47 8.70 13.43
C HIS A 19 -2.20 9.94 12.89
N LEU A 20 -3.38 10.29 13.45
CA LEU A 20 -4.14 11.49 13.05
C LEU A 20 -3.35 12.79 13.17
N GLY A 21 -2.49 12.90 14.18
CA GLY A 21 -1.65 14.09 14.39
C GLY A 21 -0.52 14.23 13.36
N SER A 22 -0.20 13.17 12.64
CA SER A 22 0.88 13.14 11.65
C SER A 22 0.41 13.45 10.23
N CYS A 23 -0.87 13.31 9.88
CA CYS A 23 -1.34 13.57 8.52
C CYS A 23 -1.21 15.06 8.15
N PRO A 24 -0.69 15.41 6.96
CA PRO A 24 -0.73 16.79 6.48
C PRO A 24 -2.19 17.27 6.40
N LYS A 25 -2.47 18.44 6.98
CA LYS A 25 -3.81 19.03 6.90
C LYS A 25 -4.03 19.60 5.51
N GLY A 26 -5.14 19.20 4.90
CA GLY A 26 -5.66 19.89 3.73
C GLY A 26 -6.11 21.31 4.09
N LYS A 27 -6.35 22.12 3.05
CA LYS A 27 -6.94 23.46 3.19
C LYS A 27 -8.40 23.42 2.75
N ASP A 28 -9.28 23.76 3.69
CA ASP A 28 -10.72 23.80 3.46
C ASP A 28 -11.08 24.79 2.33
N GLY A 29 -12.07 24.42 1.52
CA GLY A 29 -12.52 25.22 0.37
C GLY A 29 -11.53 25.29 -0.79
N MET A 30 -10.43 24.54 -0.76
CA MET A 30 -9.46 24.43 -1.86
C MET A 30 -9.40 23.02 -2.42
N LEU A 31 -8.91 22.90 -3.66
CA LEU A 31 -8.48 21.62 -4.20
C LEU A 31 -7.20 21.19 -3.45
N ASN A 32 -7.26 20.02 -2.82
CA ASN A 32 -6.13 19.42 -2.14
C ASN A 32 -5.50 18.37 -3.05
N VAL A 33 -4.21 18.52 -3.34
CA VAL A 33 -3.45 17.57 -4.15
C VAL A 33 -2.49 16.83 -3.23
N HIS A 34 -2.75 15.53 -3.03
CA HIS A 34 -1.90 14.67 -2.24
C HIS A 34 -0.82 14.07 -3.14
N LEU A 35 0.42 14.51 -2.96
CA LEU A 35 1.57 13.87 -3.59
C LEU A 35 1.92 12.63 -2.78
N VAL A 36 1.92 11.46 -3.43
CA VAL A 36 2.18 10.17 -2.79
C VAL A 36 3.42 9.53 -3.43
N PRO A 37 4.63 9.84 -2.93
CA PRO A 37 5.86 9.25 -3.46
C PRO A 37 5.93 7.75 -3.14
N HIS A 38 6.20 6.94 -4.16
CA HIS A 38 6.29 5.49 -4.06
C HIS A 38 7.30 4.93 -5.07
N THR A 39 7.65 3.66 -4.88
CA THR A 39 8.29 2.82 -5.89
C THR A 39 7.42 1.59 -6.12
N HIS A 40 7.54 0.95 -7.28
CA HIS A 40 6.91 -0.33 -7.55
C HIS A 40 8.03 -1.33 -7.81
N ASP A 41 8.26 -2.22 -6.86
CA ASP A 41 9.40 -3.12 -6.86
C ASP A 41 8.92 -4.56 -7.10
N ASP A 42 8.82 -4.98 -8.36
CA ASP A 42 8.41 -6.34 -8.72
C ASP A 42 9.28 -7.39 -8.01
N VAL A 43 8.64 -8.30 -7.26
CA VAL A 43 9.31 -9.43 -6.59
C VAL A 43 9.58 -10.55 -7.61
N GLY A 44 10.33 -10.19 -8.66
CA GLY A 44 10.61 -11.02 -9.83
C GLY A 44 9.66 -10.72 -11.00
N TRP A 45 10.25 -10.40 -12.16
CA TRP A 45 9.53 -10.16 -13.42
C TRP A 45 10.49 -10.36 -14.61
N LEU A 46 11.25 -9.32 -14.99
CA LEU A 46 12.31 -9.43 -16.01
C LEU A 46 13.65 -9.89 -15.42
N LYS A 47 13.86 -9.60 -14.14
CA LYS A 47 15.01 -10.08 -13.36
C LYS A 47 14.54 -10.94 -12.20
N THR A 48 15.45 -11.73 -11.62
CA THR A 48 15.16 -12.44 -10.37
C THR A 48 15.08 -11.47 -9.20
N VAL A 49 14.49 -11.91 -8.08
CA VAL A 49 14.42 -11.12 -6.83
C VAL A 49 15.81 -10.61 -6.43
N ASP A 50 16.82 -11.47 -6.39
CA ASP A 50 18.19 -11.07 -6.00
C ASP A 50 18.81 -10.06 -6.99
N GLN A 51 18.57 -10.22 -8.28
CA GLN A 51 19.07 -9.30 -9.30
C GLN A 51 18.40 -7.92 -9.20
N TYR A 52 17.10 -7.87 -8.89
CA TYR A 52 16.44 -6.61 -8.54
C TYR A 52 16.97 -6.02 -7.26
N PHE A 53 17.19 -6.83 -6.22
CA PHE A 53 17.65 -6.33 -4.93
C PHE A 53 19.04 -5.67 -5.03
N TYR A 54 20.02 -6.41 -5.54
CA TYR A 54 21.41 -5.94 -5.61
C TYR A 54 21.68 -4.97 -6.78
N GLY A 55 20.77 -4.88 -7.75
CA GLY A 55 20.95 -4.11 -8.97
C GLY A 55 21.89 -4.78 -9.97
N ASP A 56 21.87 -6.11 -10.04
CA ASP A 56 22.57 -6.88 -11.05
C ASP A 56 21.79 -6.93 -12.38
N LYS A 57 22.46 -7.28 -13.48
CA LYS A 57 21.91 -7.38 -14.84
C LYS A 57 21.12 -6.15 -15.29
N ASN A 58 21.67 -4.96 -15.01
CA ASN A 58 21.04 -3.69 -15.40
C ASN A 58 20.93 -3.49 -16.91
N ASN A 59 21.59 -4.32 -17.72
CA ASN A 59 21.38 -4.40 -19.16
C ASN A 59 20.01 -5.00 -19.55
N ILE A 60 19.36 -5.76 -18.67
CA ILE A 60 17.99 -6.26 -18.85
C ILE A 60 17.00 -5.18 -18.43
N GLN A 61 17.15 -4.69 -17.20
CA GLN A 61 16.35 -3.61 -16.64
C GLN A 61 17.16 -2.90 -15.56
N ARG A 62 17.28 -1.57 -15.68
CA ARG A 62 18.00 -0.73 -14.72
C ARG A 62 17.15 -0.56 -13.46
N ALA A 63 17.41 -1.37 -12.44
CA ALA A 63 16.68 -1.37 -11.17
C ALA A 63 17.55 -2.01 -10.08
N GLY A 64 17.56 -1.42 -8.88
CA GLY A 64 18.34 -1.88 -7.74
C GLY A 64 17.69 -1.45 -6.42
N VAL A 65 16.93 -2.34 -5.79
CA VAL A 65 16.03 -2.00 -4.67
C VAL A 65 16.79 -1.55 -3.42
N GLN A 66 17.96 -2.13 -3.13
CA GLN A 66 18.78 -1.69 -1.99
C GLN A 66 19.09 -0.19 -2.06
N TYR A 67 19.43 0.32 -3.26
CA TYR A 67 19.80 1.72 -3.46
C TYR A 67 18.58 2.64 -3.37
N ILE A 68 17.38 2.14 -3.73
CA ILE A 68 16.13 2.87 -3.57
C ILE A 68 15.87 3.07 -2.07
N LEU A 69 15.93 2.00 -1.27
CA LEU A 69 15.70 2.06 0.17
C LEU A 69 16.74 2.92 0.90
N ASP A 70 18.02 2.78 0.56
CA ASP A 70 19.09 3.61 1.11
C ASP A 70 18.82 5.11 0.87
N SER A 71 18.48 5.46 -0.37
CA SER A 71 18.24 6.85 -0.78
C SER A 71 16.98 7.41 -0.14
N VAL A 72 15.88 6.66 -0.16
CA VAL A 72 14.61 7.07 0.46
C VAL A 72 14.78 7.35 1.95
N VAL A 73 15.45 6.46 2.67
CA VAL A 73 15.65 6.64 4.12
C VAL A 73 16.53 7.85 4.39
N GLN A 74 17.60 8.07 3.62
CA GLN A 74 18.42 9.27 3.75
C GLN A 74 17.63 10.56 3.49
N GLU A 75 16.85 10.61 2.41
CA GLU A 75 16.02 11.76 2.05
C GLU A 75 14.96 12.07 3.12
N LEU A 76 14.35 11.02 3.69
CA LEU A 76 13.44 11.18 4.81
C LEU A 76 14.17 11.73 6.03
N LEU A 77 15.33 11.21 6.40
CA LEU A 77 16.08 11.73 7.57
C LEU A 77 16.49 13.21 7.41
N GLN A 78 16.75 13.67 6.19
CA GLN A 78 17.20 15.04 5.93
C GLN A 78 16.08 16.08 5.95
N ASP A 79 14.86 15.73 5.53
CA ASP A 79 13.76 16.70 5.41
C ASP A 79 12.48 16.19 6.08
N PRO A 80 12.06 16.73 7.24
CA PRO A 80 10.89 16.28 8.00
C PRO A 80 9.55 16.43 7.27
N SER A 81 9.48 17.20 6.18
CA SER A 81 8.27 17.35 5.38
C SER A 81 8.03 16.18 4.43
N LYS A 82 9.08 15.44 4.05
CA LYS A 82 9.01 14.34 3.09
C LYS A 82 8.33 13.12 3.69
N ARG A 83 7.65 12.38 2.81
CA ARG A 83 6.98 11.11 3.08
C ARG A 83 7.23 10.14 1.96
N PHE A 84 7.16 8.85 2.28
CA PHE A 84 7.26 7.78 1.30
C PHE A 84 6.41 6.59 1.73
N ILE A 85 5.74 5.95 0.77
CA ILE A 85 5.04 4.68 0.98
C ILE A 85 5.87 3.54 0.39
N TYR A 86 5.97 2.43 1.13
CA TYR A 86 6.64 1.21 0.67
C TYR A 86 5.70 0.01 0.75
N VAL A 87 5.83 -0.93 -0.21
CA VAL A 87 4.81 -1.96 -0.47
C VAL A 87 5.36 -3.37 -0.23
N GLU A 88 6.40 -3.78 -0.96
CA GLU A 88 6.83 -5.18 -1.04
C GLU A 88 7.73 -5.61 0.13
N VAL A 89 7.15 -6.20 1.17
CA VAL A 89 7.88 -6.56 2.40
C VAL A 89 9.03 -7.54 2.15
N ALA A 90 8.99 -8.37 1.10
CA ALA A 90 10.10 -9.25 0.74
C ALA A 90 11.44 -8.50 0.58
N PHE A 91 11.44 -7.38 -0.13
CA PHE A 91 12.64 -6.58 -0.34
C PHE A 91 13.00 -5.78 0.91
N PHE A 92 12.01 -5.17 1.55
CA PHE A 92 12.24 -4.39 2.76
C PHE A 92 12.84 -5.25 3.88
N ALA A 93 12.31 -6.46 4.08
CA ALA A 93 12.79 -7.38 5.09
C ALA A 93 14.24 -7.79 4.85
N ARG A 94 14.61 -8.06 3.60
CA ARG A 94 16.00 -8.33 3.23
C ARG A 94 16.89 -7.13 3.55
N TRP A 95 16.53 -5.94 3.07
CA TRP A 95 17.29 -4.72 3.30
C TRP A 95 17.47 -4.42 4.79
N LEU A 96 16.39 -4.46 5.59
CA LEU A 96 16.42 -4.17 7.03
C LEU A 96 17.32 -5.16 7.79
N ASN A 97 17.34 -6.42 7.35
CA ASN A 97 18.16 -7.47 7.94
C ASN A 97 19.66 -7.22 7.75
N GLU A 98 20.05 -6.54 6.67
CA GLU A 98 21.44 -6.15 6.39
C GLU A 98 21.85 -4.84 7.10
N GLN A 99 20.89 -4.08 7.64
CA GLN A 99 21.17 -2.82 8.30
C GLN A 99 21.74 -2.97 9.72
N HIS A 100 22.65 -2.07 10.08
CA HIS A 100 23.13 -1.90 11.46
C HIS A 100 22.05 -1.32 12.38
N ASP A 101 22.20 -1.52 13.68
CA ASP A 101 21.21 -1.08 14.68
C ASP A 101 20.89 0.41 14.60
N VAL A 102 21.88 1.28 14.35
CA VAL A 102 21.65 2.72 14.21
C VAL A 102 20.64 3.02 13.09
N MET A 103 20.78 2.37 11.93
CA MET A 103 19.86 2.56 10.81
C MET A 103 18.49 1.96 11.11
N ARG A 104 18.44 0.77 11.73
CA ARG A 104 17.16 0.15 12.16
C ARG A 104 16.38 1.05 13.12
N HIS A 105 17.05 1.69 14.07
CA HIS A 105 16.44 2.65 14.99
C HIS A 105 15.95 3.91 14.26
N ALA A 106 16.73 4.43 13.31
CA ALA A 106 16.34 5.58 12.49
C ALA A 106 15.06 5.29 11.67
N VAL A 107 15.03 4.14 10.99
CA VAL A 107 13.86 3.65 10.23
C VAL A 107 12.65 3.50 11.14
N LYS A 108 12.80 2.89 12.33
CA LYS A 108 11.72 2.78 13.30
C LYS A 108 11.18 4.15 13.72
N GLY A 109 12.04 5.15 13.88
CA GLY A 109 11.65 6.54 14.11
C GLY A 109 10.82 7.13 12.96
N LEU A 110 11.22 6.88 11.72
CA LEU A 110 10.48 7.32 10.52
C LEU A 110 9.09 6.67 10.45
N VAL A 111 8.98 5.37 10.75
CA VAL A 111 7.70 4.64 10.77
C VAL A 111 6.80 5.15 11.90
N ASN A 112 7.33 5.29 13.11
CA ASN A 112 6.57 5.81 14.25
C ASN A 112 6.06 7.24 14.03
N SER A 113 6.79 8.05 13.25
CA SER A 113 6.38 9.41 12.90
C SER A 113 5.44 9.50 11.68
N GLY A 114 5.11 8.37 11.04
CA GLY A 114 4.26 8.31 9.85
C GLY A 114 4.91 8.88 8.58
N ARG A 115 6.25 8.92 8.54
CA ARG A 115 7.02 9.49 7.41
C ARG A 115 7.48 8.43 6.42
N LEU A 116 7.73 7.22 6.90
CA LEU A 116 7.78 6.02 6.09
C LEU A 116 6.57 5.17 6.46
N GLU A 117 5.68 4.93 5.52
CA GLU A 117 4.45 4.17 5.75
C GLU A 117 4.45 2.89 4.92
N PHE A 118 4.07 1.77 5.53
CA PHE A 118 3.82 0.53 4.80
C PHE A 118 2.37 0.48 4.35
N ILE A 119 2.16 0.28 3.05
CA ILE A 119 0.84 0.07 2.46
C ILE A 119 0.81 -1.30 1.81
N LEU A 120 -0.36 -1.93 1.72
CA LEU A 120 -0.54 -3.36 1.44
C LEU A 120 0.20 -4.27 2.45
N GLY A 121 1.53 -4.19 2.58
CA GLY A 121 2.34 -4.87 3.59
C GLY A 121 2.34 -6.40 3.51
N GLY A 122 1.93 -6.97 2.38
CA GLY A 122 2.18 -8.38 2.07
C GLY A 122 3.63 -8.62 1.69
N TRP A 123 4.02 -9.89 1.61
CA TRP A 123 5.35 -10.26 1.12
C TRP A 123 5.59 -9.74 -0.31
N CYS A 124 4.55 -9.77 -1.15
CA CYS A 124 4.51 -9.11 -2.45
C CYS A 124 3.12 -8.51 -2.74
N MET A 125 3.01 -7.80 -3.85
CA MET A 125 1.74 -7.46 -4.49
C MET A 125 1.25 -8.68 -5.30
N ASN A 126 0.36 -9.49 -4.71
CA ASN A 126 -0.08 -10.73 -5.35
C ASN A 126 -0.99 -10.48 -6.57
N ASP A 127 -0.90 -11.37 -7.57
CA ASP A 127 -1.93 -11.48 -8.62
C ASP A 127 -3.30 -11.83 -8.01
N GLU A 128 -4.38 -11.43 -8.68
CA GLU A 128 -5.76 -11.64 -8.24
C GLU A 128 -6.53 -12.65 -9.11
N ALA A 129 -5.97 -13.09 -10.25
CA ALA A 129 -6.65 -14.00 -11.16
C ALA A 129 -6.30 -15.48 -10.92
N SER A 130 -5.04 -15.77 -10.60
CA SER A 130 -4.48 -17.13 -10.56
C SER A 130 -4.07 -17.58 -9.15
N THR A 131 -4.38 -16.79 -8.13
CA THR A 131 -4.04 -17.09 -6.75
C THR A 131 -5.19 -17.77 -6.01
N HIS A 132 -4.85 -18.72 -5.15
CA HIS A 132 -5.80 -19.31 -4.22
C HIS A 132 -5.87 -18.45 -2.94
N TYR A 133 -7.07 -18.20 -2.42
CA TYR A 133 -7.28 -17.29 -1.28
C TYR A 133 -6.42 -17.64 -0.04
N ASN A 134 -6.21 -18.94 0.26
CA ASN A 134 -5.29 -19.35 1.34
C ASN A 134 -3.86 -18.83 1.11
N ALA A 135 -3.33 -18.90 -0.11
CA ALA A 135 -1.99 -18.41 -0.41
C ALA A 135 -1.90 -16.88 -0.33
N ILE A 136 -3.00 -16.18 -0.67
CA ILE A 136 -3.11 -14.72 -0.48
C ILE A 136 -3.04 -14.39 1.02
N ILE A 137 -3.72 -15.16 1.87
CA ILE A 137 -3.68 -14.97 3.32
C ILE A 137 -2.29 -15.26 3.87
N ASP A 138 -1.66 -16.37 3.47
CA ASP A 138 -0.34 -16.77 3.97
C ASP A 138 0.74 -15.73 3.65
N GLN A 139 0.78 -15.22 2.41
CA GLN A 139 1.79 -14.23 2.02
C GLN A 139 1.57 -12.86 2.71
N HIS A 140 0.32 -12.47 2.97
CA HIS A 140 0.03 -11.27 3.77
C HIS A 140 0.39 -11.47 5.24
N ALA A 141 0.05 -12.63 5.82
CA ALA A 141 0.38 -12.94 7.21
C ALA A 141 1.89 -12.90 7.44
N LEU A 142 2.69 -13.40 6.49
CA LEU A 142 4.15 -13.32 6.55
C LEU A 142 4.66 -11.88 6.59
N GLY A 143 4.17 -11.02 5.69
CA GLY A 143 4.54 -9.60 5.66
C GLY A 143 4.09 -8.86 6.93
N PHE A 144 2.85 -9.07 7.35
CA PHE A 144 2.29 -8.45 8.56
C PHE A 144 3.04 -8.84 9.81
N GLU A 145 3.42 -10.12 9.95
CA GLU A 145 4.18 -10.58 11.11
C GLU A 145 5.57 -9.93 11.17
N PHE A 146 6.25 -9.83 10.02
CA PHE A 146 7.53 -9.11 9.94
C PHE A 146 7.38 -7.64 10.38
N LEU A 147 6.37 -6.94 9.85
CA LEU A 147 6.13 -5.53 10.17
C LEU A 147 5.77 -5.35 11.66
N ARG A 148 4.91 -6.23 12.20
CA ARG A 148 4.51 -6.22 13.61
C ARG A 148 5.70 -6.43 14.54
N GLN A 149 6.59 -7.38 14.24
CA GLN A 149 7.77 -7.65 15.05
C GLN A 149 8.75 -6.48 15.09
N ASN A 150 8.94 -5.78 13.96
CA ASN A 150 9.92 -4.70 13.86
C ASN A 150 9.38 -3.33 14.30
N PHE A 151 8.11 -3.04 13.98
CA PHE A 151 7.52 -1.70 14.09
C PHE A 151 6.25 -1.62 14.96
N GLY A 152 5.73 -2.76 15.42
CA GLY A 152 4.52 -2.81 16.24
C GLY A 152 3.30 -2.22 15.53
N GLU A 153 2.42 -1.56 16.28
CA GLU A 153 1.19 -0.95 15.75
C GLU A 153 1.45 0.13 14.68
N CYS A 154 2.58 0.84 14.75
CA CYS A 154 2.92 1.88 13.76
C CYS A 154 3.30 1.31 12.39
N GLY A 155 3.69 0.03 12.34
CA GLY A 155 3.99 -0.66 11.08
C GLY A 155 2.77 -1.28 10.40
N ARG A 156 1.59 -1.20 11.01
CA ARG A 156 0.37 -1.84 10.50
C ARG A 156 -0.18 -1.06 9.29
N PRO A 157 -0.27 -1.69 8.10
CA PRO A 157 -0.88 -1.06 6.93
C PRO A 157 -2.36 -0.74 7.16
N ARG A 158 -2.81 0.40 6.62
CA ARG A 158 -4.23 0.85 6.67
C ARG A 158 -4.92 0.81 5.31
N VAL A 159 -4.14 0.93 4.24
CA VAL A 159 -4.63 0.97 2.87
C VAL A 159 -3.95 -0.13 2.06
N ALA A 160 -4.74 -0.87 1.28
CA ALA A 160 -4.27 -1.83 0.32
C ALA A 160 -3.91 -1.14 -1.01
N TRP A 161 -2.91 -1.69 -1.70
CA TRP A 161 -2.30 -1.09 -2.88
C TRP A 161 -2.07 -2.17 -3.94
N GLN A 162 -2.93 -2.21 -4.96
CA GLN A 162 -2.91 -3.19 -6.04
C GLN A 162 -2.81 -2.48 -7.38
N ILE A 163 -1.71 -1.77 -7.60
CA ILE A 163 -1.60 -0.89 -8.78
C ILE A 163 -1.36 -1.65 -10.08
N ASP A 164 -0.73 -2.83 -10.03
CA ASP A 164 -0.27 -3.55 -11.22
C ASP A 164 -0.90 -4.92 -11.55
N PRO A 165 -1.71 -5.59 -10.69
CA PRO A 165 -2.42 -6.80 -11.11
C PRO A 165 -3.34 -6.57 -12.32
N PHE A 166 -3.44 -7.58 -13.18
CA PHE A 166 -4.21 -7.49 -14.44
C PHE A 166 -5.70 -7.79 -14.22
N GLY A 167 -6.39 -6.82 -13.61
CA GLY A 167 -7.77 -6.95 -13.16
C GLY A 167 -7.85 -7.35 -11.69
N HIS A 168 -9.02 -7.14 -11.09
CA HIS A 168 -9.20 -7.24 -9.65
C HIS A 168 -10.37 -8.16 -9.29
N SER A 169 -10.16 -9.05 -8.34
CA SER A 169 -11.14 -10.04 -7.92
C SER A 169 -12.01 -9.50 -6.79
N ARG A 170 -13.28 -9.89 -6.81
CA ARG A 170 -14.19 -9.57 -5.70
C ARG A 170 -13.72 -10.20 -4.37
N GLU A 171 -13.06 -11.36 -4.44
CA GLU A 171 -12.54 -12.06 -3.26
C GLU A 171 -11.39 -11.27 -2.61
N GLN A 172 -10.51 -10.65 -3.40
CA GLN A 172 -9.44 -9.80 -2.85
C GLN A 172 -10.01 -8.64 -2.01
N ALA A 173 -11.04 -7.95 -2.52
CA ALA A 173 -11.71 -6.89 -1.76
C ALA A 173 -12.35 -7.42 -0.46
N SER A 174 -12.96 -8.60 -0.52
CA SER A 174 -13.54 -9.28 0.65
C SER A 174 -12.47 -9.63 1.70
N LEU A 175 -11.33 -10.18 1.26
CA LEU A 175 -10.20 -10.51 2.14
C LEU A 175 -9.60 -9.26 2.77
N PHE A 176 -9.37 -8.20 1.99
CA PHE A 176 -8.81 -6.95 2.50
C PHE A 176 -9.70 -6.27 3.54
N ALA A 177 -11.02 -6.25 3.33
CA ALA A 177 -11.94 -5.77 4.35
C ALA A 177 -11.81 -6.58 5.67
N GLN A 178 -11.68 -7.91 5.56
CA GLN A 178 -11.50 -8.79 6.73
C GLN A 178 -10.13 -8.66 7.40
N MET A 179 -9.08 -8.31 6.65
CA MET A 179 -7.76 -7.97 7.18
C MET A 179 -7.75 -6.61 7.92
N GLY A 180 -8.84 -5.85 7.81
CA GLY A 180 -9.02 -4.56 8.47
C GLY A 180 -8.39 -3.39 7.71
N PHE A 181 -8.26 -3.50 6.38
CA PHE A 181 -7.96 -2.35 5.55
C PHE A 181 -9.14 -1.40 5.49
N ASP A 182 -8.85 -0.09 5.50
CA ASP A 182 -9.85 0.96 5.36
C ASP A 182 -10.18 1.21 3.88
N GLY A 183 -9.21 1.02 2.98
CA GLY A 183 -9.43 1.21 1.55
C GLY A 183 -8.44 0.45 0.67
N LEU A 184 -8.76 0.40 -0.61
CA LEU A 184 -7.97 -0.22 -1.67
C LEU A 184 -7.83 0.76 -2.84
N PHE A 185 -6.60 0.97 -3.31
CA PHE A 185 -6.34 1.70 -4.54
C PHE A 185 -5.68 0.79 -5.57
N PHE A 186 -6.13 0.91 -6.82
CA PHE A 186 -5.63 0.10 -7.92
C PHE A 186 -5.56 0.90 -9.23
N GLY A 187 -4.66 0.47 -10.12
CA GLY A 187 -4.36 1.17 -11.37
C GLY A 187 -5.12 0.60 -12.57
N ARG A 188 -5.15 -0.73 -12.70
CA ARG A 188 -5.61 -1.40 -13.91
C ARG A 188 -7.10 -1.74 -13.86
N ALA A 189 -7.83 -1.31 -14.88
CA ALA A 189 -9.20 -1.74 -15.15
C ALA A 189 -9.47 -1.67 -16.66
N ASP A 190 -10.57 -2.25 -17.13
CA ASP A 190 -10.96 -2.13 -18.54
C ASP A 190 -11.07 -0.65 -18.92
N TYR A 191 -10.44 -0.26 -20.04
CA TYR A 191 -10.38 1.14 -20.46
C TYR A 191 -11.77 1.76 -20.69
N LYS A 192 -12.77 0.97 -21.14
CA LYS A 192 -14.15 1.45 -21.29
C LYS A 192 -14.80 1.71 -19.94
N ASP A 193 -14.53 0.88 -18.94
CA ASP A 193 -15.00 1.11 -17.56
C ASP A 193 -14.37 2.38 -16.98
N ILE A 194 -13.05 2.58 -17.16
CA ILE A 194 -12.37 3.80 -16.73
C ILE A 194 -12.99 5.04 -17.39
N ASP A 195 -13.21 5.03 -18.70
CA ASP A 195 -13.84 6.14 -19.42
C ASP A 195 -15.25 6.43 -18.94
N GLN A 196 -16.03 5.39 -18.66
CA GLN A 196 -17.37 5.53 -18.11
C GLN A 196 -17.33 6.13 -16.69
N ARG A 197 -16.43 5.65 -15.83
CA ARG A 197 -16.27 6.14 -14.45
C ARG A 197 -15.82 7.59 -14.40
N LYS A 198 -14.91 8.01 -15.30
CA LYS A 198 -14.50 9.40 -15.44
C LYS A 198 -15.69 10.30 -15.78
N LYS A 199 -16.55 9.90 -16.74
CA LYS A 199 -17.77 10.64 -17.12
C LYS A 199 -18.81 10.66 -15.99
N ALA A 200 -19.00 9.53 -15.32
CA ALA A 200 -20.00 9.37 -14.26
C ALA A 200 -19.55 9.87 -12.88
N LYS A 201 -18.27 10.24 -12.72
CA LYS A 201 -17.64 10.60 -11.43
C LYS A 201 -17.72 9.46 -10.40
N THR A 202 -17.43 8.23 -10.84
CA THR A 202 -17.47 6.99 -10.03
C THR A 202 -16.12 6.25 -10.01
N MET A 203 -15.02 7.01 -10.08
CA MET A 203 -13.66 6.48 -9.90
C MET A 203 -13.42 5.97 -8.47
N GLU A 204 -14.20 6.47 -7.50
CA GLU A 204 -14.22 6.03 -6.12
C GLU A 204 -15.58 5.39 -5.79
N MET A 205 -15.57 4.28 -5.06
CA MET A 205 -16.78 3.53 -4.72
C MET A 205 -16.64 2.80 -3.39
N MET A 206 -17.76 2.37 -2.81
CA MET A 206 -17.76 1.28 -1.84
C MET A 206 -17.90 -0.03 -2.62
N TRP A 207 -16.90 -0.89 -2.52
CA TRP A 207 -16.92 -2.20 -3.15
C TRP A 207 -17.44 -3.25 -2.16
N ASN A 208 -18.61 -3.82 -2.43
CA ASN A 208 -19.18 -4.91 -1.65
C ASN A 208 -18.57 -6.26 -2.07
N GLY A 209 -17.56 -6.74 -1.35
CA GLY A 209 -16.84 -7.98 -1.67
C GLY A 209 -17.65 -9.26 -1.43
N SER A 210 -18.53 -9.27 -0.43
CA SER A 210 -19.32 -10.46 -0.07
C SER A 210 -20.74 -10.09 0.40
N PRO A 211 -21.57 -9.50 -0.48
CA PRO A 211 -22.84 -8.88 -0.10
C PRO A 211 -23.87 -9.88 0.45
N LYS A 212 -23.81 -11.16 0.05
CA LYS A 212 -24.78 -12.19 0.46
C LYS A 212 -24.38 -12.92 1.75
N ASN A 213 -23.09 -13.00 2.07
CA ASN A 213 -22.60 -13.84 3.16
C ASN A 213 -22.09 -12.99 4.33
N LEU A 214 -21.15 -12.07 4.06
CA LEU A 214 -20.52 -11.24 5.11
C LEU A 214 -21.17 -9.84 5.23
N GLY A 215 -21.95 -9.43 4.23
CA GLY A 215 -22.60 -8.13 4.20
C GLY A 215 -21.59 -6.99 4.33
N SER A 216 -21.91 -6.01 5.18
CA SER A 216 -21.07 -4.82 5.37
C SER A 216 -19.67 -5.07 5.95
N LYS A 217 -19.41 -6.27 6.50
CA LYS A 217 -18.07 -6.64 6.99
C LYS A 217 -17.06 -6.86 5.85
N ALA A 218 -17.55 -7.01 4.62
CA ALA A 218 -16.76 -7.16 3.41
C ALA A 218 -16.91 -5.93 2.49
N ASP A 219 -17.32 -4.79 3.03
CA ASP A 219 -17.35 -3.52 2.30
C ASP A 219 -15.99 -2.85 2.42
N LEU A 220 -15.39 -2.50 1.29
CA LEU A 220 -14.10 -1.83 1.23
C LEU A 220 -14.23 -0.56 0.39
N PHE A 221 -13.72 0.57 0.89
CA PHE A 221 -13.60 1.74 0.02
C PHE A 221 -12.58 1.44 -1.07
N SER A 222 -12.88 1.81 -2.31
CA SER A 222 -12.02 1.49 -3.44
C SER A 222 -11.92 2.64 -4.41
N GLY A 223 -10.70 2.96 -4.83
CA GLY A 223 -10.38 4.03 -5.78
C GLY A 223 -9.57 3.52 -6.96
N VAL A 224 -10.06 3.80 -8.18
CA VAL A 224 -9.29 3.63 -9.41
C VAL A 224 -8.38 4.85 -9.58
N LEU A 225 -7.07 4.64 -9.72
CA LEU A 225 -6.12 5.71 -10.00
C LEU A 225 -6.25 6.18 -11.46
N PHE A 226 -5.96 7.46 -11.72
CA PHE A 226 -6.22 8.06 -13.04
C PHE A 226 -5.25 7.64 -14.14
N ASN A 227 -4.00 7.32 -13.77
CA ASN A 227 -2.87 7.03 -14.66
C ASN A 227 -2.10 5.79 -14.15
N GLY A 228 -2.74 4.62 -14.20
CA GLY A 228 -2.13 3.32 -13.89
C GLY A 228 -2.09 2.40 -15.12
#